data_AF-A0A7S1ZF04-F1
#
_entry.id   AF-A0A7S1ZF04-F1
#
_cell.length_a   1.000
_cell.length_b   1.000
_cell.length_c   1.000
_cell.angle_alpha   90.00
_cell.angle_beta   90.00
_cell.angle_gamma   90.00
#
_symmetry.space_group_name_H-M   'P 1'
#
loop_
_entity.id
_entity.type
_entity.pdbx_description
1 polymer ?
#
loop_
_entity_poly.entity_id
_entity_poly.type
_entity_poly.pdbx_seq_one_letter_code
_entity_poly.pdbx_strand_id
1 'polypeptide(L)'
;DEAGGDQARDVKVVVLLREPISRELSWYNHLVHQLKRHDPPEYAYMVAKDVDKPGGPNAEVITFSRYVQEQTMALLVGPTASYETATPPCHQDKYSEFPPCFGLYAHFLGEWFEWFGRNQTLVLSYDELQNNPSKMRWRLMKFLDLDPEKVRKVGFSTANQQKSNLKVNKPGCQVTNLLRKVFEPKNEELYRLLEKRPGMYMEERPFPKFTRPECVMDG
;
A
#
# COMPACT_ATOMS: atom_id res chain seq x y z
N ASP A 1 3.98 -38.54 6.17
CA ASP A 1 2.75 -37.73 6.09
C ASP A 1 2.97 -36.54 5.18
N GLU A 2 2.71 -36.72 3.88
CA GLU A 2 2.67 -35.64 2.89
C GLU A 2 1.28 -35.00 2.89
N ALA A 3 1.04 -34.09 3.83
CA ALA A 3 -0.13 -33.23 3.80
C ALA A 3 0.25 -31.93 3.07
N GLY A 4 0.02 -31.86 1.76
CA GLY A 4 0.27 -30.61 1.00
C GLY A 4 0.33 -30.71 -0.53
N GLY A 5 -0.27 -31.72 -1.17
CA GLY A 5 -0.28 -31.85 -2.62
C GLY A 5 -1.14 -30.79 -3.33
N ASP A 6 -0.57 -30.16 -4.36
CA ASP A 6 -1.18 -29.39 -5.47
C ASP A 6 -2.07 -28.16 -5.18
N GLN A 7 -2.48 -27.91 -3.94
CA GLN A 7 -3.39 -26.80 -3.60
C GLN A 7 -2.86 -25.42 -4.03
N ALA A 8 -1.54 -25.22 -4.02
CA ALA A 8 -0.92 -23.97 -4.46
C ALA A 8 -1.18 -23.65 -5.95
N ARG A 9 -1.45 -24.67 -6.79
CA ARG A 9 -1.75 -24.48 -8.22
C ARG A 9 -3.16 -23.95 -8.48
N ASP A 10 -4.07 -24.14 -7.53
CA ASP A 10 -5.46 -23.71 -7.64
C ASP A 10 -5.72 -22.35 -6.98
N VAL A 11 -4.76 -21.84 -6.22
CA VAL A 11 -4.86 -20.53 -5.59
C VAL A 11 -4.88 -19.44 -6.65
N LYS A 12 -5.84 -18.52 -6.52
CA LYS A 12 -5.90 -17.26 -7.27
C LYS A 12 -5.57 -16.11 -6.33
N VAL A 13 -4.57 -15.33 -6.69
CA VAL A 13 -4.08 -14.18 -5.94
C VAL A 13 -4.58 -12.89 -6.59
N VAL A 14 -5.18 -12.01 -5.80
CA VAL A 14 -5.61 -10.68 -6.26
C VAL A 14 -4.83 -9.65 -5.47
N VAL A 15 -4.16 -8.75 -6.19
CA VAL A 15 -3.36 -7.67 -5.60
C VAL A 15 -3.92 -6.34 -6.06
N LEU A 16 -4.30 -5.48 -5.10
CA LEU A 16 -4.78 -4.13 -5.36
C LEU A 16 -3.70 -3.11 -4.96
N LEU A 17 -3.12 -2.44 -5.95
CA LEU A 17 -2.06 -1.46 -5.75
C LEU A 17 -2.63 -0.05 -5.68
N ARG A 18 -2.19 0.73 -4.70
CA ARG A 18 -2.50 2.15 -4.56
C ARG A 18 -1.22 2.97 -4.73
N GLU A 19 -1.32 4.21 -5.18
CA GLU A 19 -0.16 5.10 -5.21
C GLU A 19 0.57 5.11 -3.84
N PRO A 20 1.88 4.80 -3.79
CA PRO A 20 2.58 4.52 -2.52
C PRO A 20 2.53 5.63 -1.47
N ILE A 21 2.60 6.90 -1.86
CA ILE A 21 2.55 8.03 -0.92
C ILE A 21 1.15 8.17 -0.34
N SER A 22 0.13 8.05 -1.18
CA SER A 22 -1.28 8.04 -0.78
C SER A 22 -1.61 6.85 0.11
N ARG A 23 -0.99 5.69 -0.13
CA ARG A 23 -1.07 4.51 0.75
C ARG A 23 -0.43 4.82 2.11
N GLU A 24 0.77 5.40 2.14
CA GLU A 24 1.45 5.75 3.40
C GLU A 24 0.67 6.79 4.21
N LEU A 25 0.10 7.82 3.57
CA LEU A 25 -0.78 8.77 4.24
C LEU A 25 -2.04 8.08 4.80
N SER A 26 -2.57 7.11 4.06
CA SER A 26 -3.70 6.29 4.54
C SER A 26 -3.34 5.46 5.76
N TRP A 27 -2.12 4.91 5.79
CA TRP A 27 -1.61 4.17 6.94
C TRP A 27 -1.38 5.07 8.14
N TYR A 28 -0.76 6.23 7.97
CA TYR A 28 -0.63 7.24 9.02
C TYR A 28 -2.00 7.58 9.63
N ASN A 29 -3.02 7.87 8.81
CA ASN A 29 -4.36 8.17 9.30
C ASN A 29 -4.98 6.99 10.08
N HIS A 30 -4.68 5.74 9.68
CA HIS A 30 -5.06 4.56 10.43
C HIS A 30 -4.38 4.52 11.81
N LEU A 31 -3.06 4.75 11.88
CA LEU A 31 -2.31 4.83 13.13
C LEU A 31 -2.88 5.90 14.07
N VAL A 32 -3.16 7.09 13.55
CA VAL A 32 -3.77 8.19 14.32
C VAL A 32 -5.10 7.76 14.92
N HIS A 33 -5.95 7.10 14.12
CA HIS A 33 -7.22 6.59 14.61
C HIS A 33 -7.04 5.54 15.71
N GLN A 34 -6.12 4.60 15.53
CA GLN A 34 -5.85 3.54 16.51
C GLN A 34 -5.28 4.08 17.81
N LEU A 35 -4.36 5.05 17.74
CA LEU A 35 -3.75 5.68 18.91
C LEU A 35 -4.79 6.37 19.80
N LYS A 36 -5.89 6.85 19.21
CA LYS A 36 -6.97 7.53 19.92
C LYS A 36 -7.94 6.60 20.64
N ARG A 37 -7.80 5.28 20.49
CA ARG A 37 -8.61 4.28 21.20
C ARG A 37 -8.16 4.17 22.66
N HIS A 38 -9.07 3.77 23.54
CA HIS A 38 -8.76 3.58 24.97
C HIS A 38 -7.63 2.57 25.23
N ASP A 39 -7.54 1.56 24.37
CA ASP A 39 -6.49 0.53 24.39
C ASP A 39 -5.89 0.45 22.98
N PRO A 40 -4.91 1.31 22.66
CA PRO A 40 -4.28 1.34 21.35
C PRO A 40 -3.31 0.17 21.19
N PRO A 41 -3.25 -0.46 20.01
CA PRO A 41 -2.22 -1.45 19.73
C PRO A 41 -0.83 -0.79 19.69
N GLU A 42 0.21 -1.55 20.03
CA GLU A 42 1.61 -1.06 20.14
C GLU A 42 2.07 -0.31 18.88
N TYR A 43 1.74 -0.81 17.69
CA TYR A 43 2.13 -0.17 16.43
C TYR A 43 1.55 1.26 16.27
N ALA A 44 0.47 1.62 16.97
CA ALA A 44 -0.13 2.94 16.89
C ALA A 44 0.74 4.03 17.56
N TYR A 45 1.67 3.64 18.45
CA TYR A 45 2.56 4.57 19.12
C TYR A 45 3.62 5.19 18.20
N MET A 46 3.79 4.68 16.97
CA MET A 46 4.64 5.29 15.95
C MET A 46 4.23 6.72 15.57
N VAL A 47 2.98 7.12 15.85
CA VAL A 47 2.49 8.49 15.63
C VAL A 47 2.26 9.27 16.92
N ALA A 48 2.62 8.70 18.08
CA ALA A 48 2.53 9.40 19.35
C ALA A 48 3.64 10.45 19.45
N LYS A 49 3.30 11.64 19.96
CA LYS A 49 4.30 12.69 20.24
C LYS A 49 5.19 12.36 21.44
N ASP A 50 4.69 11.53 22.34
CA ASP A 50 5.33 11.09 23.57
C ASP A 50 4.98 9.62 23.78
N VAL A 51 5.96 8.74 23.58
CA VAL A 51 5.76 7.27 23.59
C VAL A 51 5.58 6.72 25.00
N ASP A 52 6.00 7.48 26.03
CA ASP A 52 5.89 7.07 27.43
C ASP A 52 4.50 7.38 28.03
N LYS A 53 3.65 8.10 27.29
CA LYS A 53 2.28 8.40 27.70
C LYS A 53 1.29 7.39 27.15
N PRO A 54 0.21 7.07 27.89
CA PRO A 54 -0.84 6.22 27.37
C PRO A 54 -1.49 6.88 26.14
N GLY A 55 -1.92 6.07 25.17
CA GLY A 55 -2.78 6.57 24.12
C GLY A 55 -4.19 6.91 24.65
N GLY A 56 -5.15 6.98 23.74
CA GLY A 56 -6.52 7.37 24.05
C GLY A 56 -6.91 8.73 23.48
N PRO A 57 -8.14 9.19 23.78
CA PRO A 57 -8.74 10.35 23.11
C PRO A 57 -7.89 11.62 23.16
N ASN A 58 -7.10 11.78 24.23
CA ASN A 58 -6.26 12.95 24.48
C ASN A 58 -4.80 12.80 24.02
N ALA A 59 -4.41 11.65 23.45
CA ALA A 59 -3.03 11.40 23.02
C ALA A 59 -2.56 12.44 21.99
N GLU A 60 -1.42 13.09 22.21
CA GLU A 60 -0.88 14.01 21.21
C GLU A 60 -0.23 13.24 20.07
N VAL A 61 -0.43 13.73 18.85
CA VAL A 61 -0.03 13.04 17.62
C VAL A 61 1.02 13.89 16.90
N ILE A 62 2.10 13.27 16.41
CA ILE A 62 3.06 13.96 15.53
C ILE A 62 2.42 14.26 14.17
N THR A 63 2.94 15.24 13.44
CA THR A 63 2.45 15.53 12.07
C THR A 63 2.86 14.41 11.10
N PHE A 64 2.16 14.30 9.97
CA PHE A 64 2.55 13.36 8.91
C PHE A 64 3.99 13.59 8.43
N SER A 65 4.41 14.85 8.28
CA SER A 65 5.78 15.19 7.89
C SER A 65 6.80 14.68 8.90
N ARG A 66 6.55 14.85 10.20
CA ARG A 66 7.42 14.35 11.26
C ARG A 66 7.45 12.82 11.30
N TYR A 67 6.29 12.17 11.19
CA TYR A 67 6.18 10.71 11.08
C TYR A 67 7.02 10.16 9.92
N VAL A 68 6.93 10.78 8.73
CA VAL A 68 7.72 10.35 7.58
C VAL A 68 9.21 10.50 7.84
N GLN A 69 9.64 11.65 8.36
CA GLN A 69 11.06 11.93 8.60
C GLN A 69 11.66 11.00 9.66
N GLU A 70 10.95 10.77 10.76
CA GLU A 70 11.47 10.02 11.91
C GLU A 70 11.27 8.50 11.78
N GLN A 71 10.18 8.05 11.15
CA GLN A 71 9.80 6.64 11.11
C GLN A 71 9.94 6.06 9.70
N THR A 72 9.20 6.61 8.73
CA THR A 72 9.12 6.03 7.38
C THR A 72 10.47 6.04 6.67
N MET A 73 11.19 7.18 6.69
CA MET A 73 12.47 7.29 5.98
C MET A 73 13.55 6.42 6.60
N ALA A 74 13.61 6.33 7.94
CA ALA A 74 14.54 5.43 8.62
C ALA A 74 14.37 3.97 8.15
N LEU A 75 13.13 3.53 7.90
CA LEU A 75 12.81 2.19 7.40
C LEU A 75 13.08 2.02 5.90
N LEU A 76 12.82 3.06 5.09
CA LEU A 76 12.95 2.98 3.63
C LEU A 76 14.39 3.13 3.15
N VAL A 77 15.20 3.95 3.81
CA VAL A 77 16.58 4.23 3.37
C VAL A 77 17.65 3.79 4.36
N GLY A 78 17.28 3.46 5.60
CA GLY A 78 18.22 3.09 6.66
C GLY A 78 18.83 4.33 7.36
N PRO A 79 19.45 4.14 8.53
CA PRO A 79 19.94 5.24 9.37
C PRO A 79 21.15 6.00 8.81
N THR A 80 21.82 5.50 7.77
CA THR A 80 23.13 6.02 7.32
C THR A 80 23.30 6.15 5.80
N ALA A 81 22.27 5.94 4.97
CA ALA A 81 22.44 5.94 3.52
C ALA A 81 22.25 7.31 2.87
N SER A 82 23.16 7.66 1.94
CA SER A 82 22.89 8.65 0.91
C SER A 82 21.81 8.11 -0.04
N TYR A 83 20.92 8.99 -0.47
CA TYR A 83 19.69 8.72 -1.22
C TYR A 83 19.84 7.94 -2.56
N GLU A 84 21.07 7.60 -2.98
CA GLU A 84 21.36 7.21 -4.36
C GLU A 84 21.78 5.74 -4.54
N THR A 85 22.14 5.00 -3.48
CA THR A 85 22.73 3.64 -3.66
C THR A 85 22.34 2.56 -2.65
N ALA A 86 21.60 2.87 -1.58
CA ALA A 86 21.25 1.85 -0.59
C ALA A 86 20.08 0.98 -1.04
N THR A 87 20.28 -0.34 -0.97
CA THR A 87 19.18 -1.31 -0.88
C THR A 87 18.37 -0.99 0.37
N PRO A 88 17.04 -0.76 0.25
CA PRO A 88 16.20 -0.49 1.40
C PRO A 88 16.38 -1.53 2.52
N PRO A 89 16.43 -1.14 3.81
CA PRO A 89 16.43 -2.07 4.95
C PRO A 89 15.27 -3.07 4.93
N CYS A 90 14.21 -2.76 4.17
CA CYS A 90 13.07 -3.62 3.85
C CYS A 90 13.43 -5.03 3.36
N HIS A 91 14.69 -5.29 2.98
CA HIS A 91 15.20 -6.60 2.55
C HIS A 91 15.72 -7.50 3.69
N GLN A 92 15.74 -7.03 4.94
CA GLN A 92 16.14 -7.86 6.08
C GLN A 92 14.90 -8.49 6.74
N ASP A 93 14.95 -9.78 7.06
CA ASP A 93 13.80 -10.59 7.53
C ASP A 93 12.97 -9.93 8.65
N LYS A 94 13.64 -9.18 9.54
CA LYS A 94 12.99 -8.47 10.66
C LYS A 94 12.18 -7.24 10.25
N TYR A 95 12.41 -6.69 9.05
CA TYR A 95 11.77 -5.46 8.58
C TYR A 95 10.74 -5.66 7.46
N SER A 96 10.56 -6.90 6.99
CA SER A 96 9.56 -7.27 5.99
C SER A 96 8.11 -7.06 6.46
N GLU A 97 7.89 -6.94 7.78
CA GLU A 97 6.59 -6.67 8.39
C GLU A 97 6.23 -5.17 8.46
N PHE A 98 7.11 -4.26 8.04
CA PHE A 98 6.86 -2.83 8.23
C PHE A 98 6.04 -2.18 7.10
N PRO A 99 4.99 -1.42 7.47
CA PRO A 99 4.05 -0.81 6.52
C PRO A 99 4.67 0.08 5.43
N PRO A 100 5.71 0.90 5.67
CA PRO A 100 6.30 1.71 4.60
C PRO A 100 6.88 0.90 3.45
N CYS A 101 7.48 -0.25 3.78
CA CYS A 101 8.07 -1.15 2.80
C CYS A 101 7.02 -1.69 1.83
N PHE A 102 5.76 -1.86 2.25
CA PHE A 102 4.68 -2.33 1.38
C PHE A 102 4.41 -1.42 0.16
N GLY A 103 4.94 -0.20 0.11
CA GLY A 103 4.91 0.62 -1.11
C GLY A 103 5.90 0.19 -2.20
N LEU A 104 6.83 -0.74 -1.91
CA LEU A 104 7.87 -1.23 -2.82
C LEU A 104 7.37 -2.43 -3.66
N TYR A 105 6.28 -2.22 -4.40
CA TYR A 105 5.49 -3.32 -5.00
C TYR A 105 6.27 -4.25 -5.93
N ALA A 106 7.24 -3.74 -6.69
CA ALA A 106 8.02 -4.54 -7.63
C ALA A 106 8.77 -5.69 -6.93
N HIS A 107 9.26 -5.45 -5.71
CA HIS A 107 9.97 -6.44 -4.92
C HIS A 107 9.06 -7.61 -4.55
N PHE A 108 7.96 -7.32 -3.85
CA PHE A 108 7.02 -8.35 -3.39
C PHE A 108 6.34 -9.08 -4.55
N LEU A 109 5.91 -8.35 -5.58
CA LEU A 109 5.32 -8.99 -6.76
C LEU A 109 6.33 -9.85 -7.51
N GLY A 110 7.60 -9.42 -7.58
CA GLY A 110 8.67 -10.21 -8.17
C GLY A 110 8.79 -11.58 -7.50
N GLU A 111 8.84 -11.60 -6.17
CA GLU A 111 8.87 -12.85 -5.38
C GLU A 111 7.61 -13.67 -5.56
N TRP A 112 6.42 -13.04 -5.48
CA TRP A 112 5.16 -13.75 -5.62
C TRP A 112 5.01 -14.40 -7.00
N PHE A 113 5.57 -13.78 -8.05
CA PHE A 113 5.56 -14.35 -9.40
C PHE A 113 6.49 -15.57 -9.56
N GLU A 114 7.40 -15.84 -8.62
CA GLU A 114 8.19 -17.08 -8.60
C GLU A 114 7.38 -18.25 -8.00
N TRP A 115 6.45 -17.95 -7.07
CA TRP A 115 5.62 -18.96 -6.39
C TRP A 115 4.28 -19.20 -7.08
N PHE A 116 3.68 -18.15 -7.63
CA PHE A 116 2.38 -18.17 -8.30
C PHE A 116 2.56 -17.75 -9.75
N GLY A 117 2.06 -18.57 -10.69
CA GLY A 117 2.10 -18.23 -12.10
C GLY A 117 1.41 -16.90 -12.39
N ARG A 118 1.80 -16.19 -13.45
CA ARG A 118 1.14 -14.93 -13.83
C ARG A 118 -0.34 -15.10 -14.18
N ASN A 119 -0.76 -16.31 -14.57
CA ASN A 119 -2.17 -16.67 -14.74
C ASN A 119 -2.93 -16.83 -13.41
N GLN A 120 -2.23 -17.03 -12.30
CA GLN A 120 -2.81 -17.13 -10.96
C GLN A 120 -2.81 -15.81 -10.20
N THR A 121 -2.27 -14.73 -10.76
CA THR A 121 -2.19 -13.44 -10.06
C THR A 121 -2.77 -12.31 -10.89
N LEU A 122 -3.78 -11.63 -10.36
CA LEU A 122 -4.39 -10.44 -10.95
C LEU A 122 -3.93 -9.19 -10.21
N VAL A 123 -3.26 -8.27 -10.91
CA VAL A 123 -2.82 -6.97 -10.39
C VAL A 123 -3.78 -5.86 -10.84
N LEU A 124 -4.32 -5.11 -9.90
CA LEU A 124 -5.33 -4.08 -10.12
C LEU A 124 -4.91 -2.74 -9.55
N SER A 125 -5.38 -1.65 -10.15
CA SER A 125 -5.20 -0.30 -9.64
C SER A 125 -6.34 0.12 -8.73
N TYR A 126 -6.00 0.66 -7.55
CA TYR A 126 -6.95 1.30 -6.65
C TYR A 126 -7.69 2.46 -7.33
N ASP A 127 -7.08 3.12 -8.31
CA ASP A 127 -7.73 4.20 -9.05
C ASP A 127 -8.87 3.68 -9.94
N GLU A 128 -8.77 2.46 -10.50
CA GLU A 128 -9.89 1.84 -11.22
C GLU A 128 -11.04 1.51 -10.26
N LEU A 129 -10.74 1.11 -9.01
CA LEU A 129 -11.79 0.92 -7.99
C LEU A 129 -12.55 2.22 -7.69
N GLN A 130 -11.83 3.35 -7.59
CA GLN A 130 -12.44 4.65 -7.30
C GLN A 130 -13.24 5.18 -8.49
N ASN A 131 -12.67 5.10 -9.69
CA ASN A 131 -13.21 5.78 -10.87
C ASN A 131 -14.15 4.89 -11.72
N ASN A 132 -13.96 3.57 -11.68
CA ASN A 132 -14.76 2.61 -12.44
C ASN A 132 -14.94 1.28 -11.69
N PRO A 133 -15.62 1.31 -10.53
CA PRO A 133 -15.81 0.11 -9.69
C PRO A 133 -16.50 -1.05 -10.42
N SER A 134 -17.34 -0.76 -11.41
CA SER A 134 -17.99 -1.78 -12.24
C SER A 134 -17.00 -2.52 -13.13
N LYS A 135 -16.01 -1.82 -13.70
CA LYS A 135 -14.96 -2.43 -14.51
C LYS A 135 -14.01 -3.28 -13.66
N MET A 136 -13.57 -2.77 -12.50
CA MET A 136 -12.79 -3.58 -11.57
C MET A 136 -13.53 -4.85 -11.16
N ARG A 137 -14.83 -4.73 -10.84
CA ARG A 137 -15.68 -5.90 -10.53
C ARG A 137 -15.68 -6.89 -11.69
N TRP A 138 -15.87 -6.43 -12.92
CA TRP A 138 -15.83 -7.29 -14.10
C TRP A 138 -14.50 -8.06 -14.21
N ARG A 139 -13.35 -7.40 -13.99
CA ARG A 139 -12.03 -8.05 -14.02
C ARG A 139 -11.90 -9.13 -12.95
N LEU A 140 -12.30 -8.83 -11.71
CA LEU A 140 -12.31 -9.78 -10.61
C LEU A 140 -13.17 -11.00 -10.93
N MET A 141 -14.38 -10.77 -11.43
CA MET A 141 -15.30 -11.86 -11.77
C MET A 141 -14.76 -12.74 -12.90
N LYS A 142 -14.20 -12.13 -13.95
CA LYS A 142 -13.56 -12.86 -15.04
C LYS A 142 -12.36 -13.65 -14.57
N PHE A 143 -11.52 -13.07 -13.71
CA PHE A 143 -10.37 -13.75 -13.16
C PHE A 143 -10.75 -14.92 -12.25
N LEU A 144 -11.83 -14.79 -11.49
CA LEU A 144 -12.34 -15.84 -10.61
C LEU A 144 -13.23 -16.88 -11.32
N ASP A 145 -13.42 -16.79 -12.64
CA ASP A 145 -14.35 -17.63 -13.42
C ASP A 145 -15.80 -17.58 -12.89
N LEU A 146 -16.19 -16.43 -12.35
CA LEU A 146 -17.54 -16.18 -11.85
C LEU A 146 -18.41 -15.53 -12.93
N ASP A 147 -19.67 -15.96 -12.99
CA ASP A 147 -20.68 -15.38 -13.87
C ASP A 147 -21.17 -14.02 -13.32
N PRO A 148 -20.92 -12.90 -14.04
CA PRO A 148 -21.40 -11.55 -13.68
C PRO A 148 -22.88 -11.47 -13.33
N GLU A 149 -23.72 -12.24 -14.03
CA GLU A 149 -25.16 -12.21 -13.84
C GLU A 149 -25.60 -12.92 -12.56
N LYS A 150 -24.79 -13.87 -12.07
CA LYS A 150 -25.09 -14.63 -10.85
C LYS A 150 -24.66 -13.91 -9.57
N VAL A 151 -23.73 -12.96 -9.64
CA VAL A 151 -23.27 -12.16 -8.48
C VAL A 151 -23.95 -10.78 -8.49
N ARG A 152 -25.28 -10.78 -8.56
CA ARG A 152 -26.08 -9.57 -8.85
C ARG A 152 -26.23 -8.58 -7.69
N LYS A 153 -25.59 -8.79 -6.54
CA LYS A 153 -25.89 -8.02 -5.29
C LYS A 153 -24.71 -7.60 -4.40
N VAL A 154 -23.46 -7.71 -4.85
CA VAL A 154 -22.32 -7.22 -4.05
C VAL A 154 -21.77 -5.94 -4.70
N GLY A 155 -22.39 -4.81 -4.37
CA GLY A 155 -21.83 -3.50 -4.68
C GLY A 155 -20.62 -3.21 -3.79
N PHE A 156 -19.67 -2.41 -4.27
CA PHE A 156 -18.73 -1.71 -3.39
C PHE A 156 -19.49 -0.55 -2.74
N SER A 157 -20.50 -0.86 -1.91
CA SER A 157 -21.46 0.13 -1.40
C SER A 157 -20.93 0.94 -0.22
N THR A 158 -19.78 0.56 0.33
CA THR A 158 -19.22 1.20 1.52
C THR A 158 -18.01 2.02 1.15
N ALA A 159 -18.21 3.34 1.05
CA ALA A 159 -17.09 4.28 1.13
C ALA A 159 -16.63 4.35 2.60
N ASN A 160 -15.33 4.22 2.86
CA ASN A 160 -14.76 4.45 4.19
C ASN A 160 -14.83 5.95 4.55
N GLN A 161 -16.02 6.41 4.95
CA GLN A 161 -16.30 7.78 5.37
C GLN A 161 -16.11 7.99 6.88
N GLN A 162 -15.10 7.37 7.49
CA GLN A 162 -14.76 7.73 8.86
C GLN A 162 -14.28 9.19 8.87
N LYS A 163 -15.18 10.09 9.28
CA LYS A 163 -14.90 11.50 9.48
C LYS A 163 -14.14 11.62 10.80
N SER A 164 -12.88 12.03 10.71
CA SER A 164 -12.08 12.42 11.86
C SER A 164 -11.50 13.80 11.59
N ASN A 165 -11.60 14.69 12.56
CA ASN A 165 -10.95 16.00 12.52
C ASN A 165 -9.41 15.89 12.49
N LEU A 166 -8.87 14.71 12.82
CA LEU A 166 -7.43 14.43 12.80
C LEU A 166 -6.96 13.83 11.46
N LYS A 167 -7.89 13.56 10.54
CA LYS A 167 -7.56 12.97 9.24
C LYS A 167 -6.82 13.99 8.39
N VAL A 168 -5.59 13.67 8.04
CA VAL A 168 -4.80 14.45 7.08
C VAL A 168 -5.23 14.03 5.68
N ASN A 169 -5.81 14.98 4.94
CA ASN A 169 -6.32 14.72 3.59
C ASN A 169 -5.27 14.94 2.49
N LYS A 170 -4.32 15.85 2.70
CA LYS A 170 -3.22 16.13 1.78
C LYS A 170 -1.90 16.23 2.56
N PRO A 171 -0.82 15.60 2.08
CA PRO A 171 0.50 15.73 2.68
C PRO A 171 1.14 17.08 2.31
N GLY A 172 2.13 17.51 3.10
CA GLY A 172 2.97 18.65 2.76
C GLY A 172 3.78 18.41 1.48
N CYS A 173 4.04 19.45 0.70
CA CYS A 173 4.79 19.32 -0.55
C CYS A 173 6.25 18.92 -0.33
N GLN A 174 6.87 19.37 0.77
CA GLN A 174 8.24 18.99 1.09
C GLN A 174 8.36 17.48 1.34
N VAL A 175 7.51 16.93 2.21
CA VAL A 175 7.49 15.50 2.52
C VAL A 175 7.08 14.66 1.31
N THR A 176 6.16 15.16 0.48
CA THR A 176 5.78 14.49 -0.77
C THR A 176 6.97 14.36 -1.71
N ASN A 177 7.74 15.44 -1.89
CA ASN A 177 8.94 15.40 -2.72
C ASN A 177 10.02 14.48 -2.15
N LEU A 178 10.12 14.36 -0.82
CA LEU A 178 11.04 13.44 -0.17
C LEU A 178 10.67 11.97 -0.48
N LEU A 179 9.42 11.58 -0.26
CA LEU A 179 8.94 10.22 -0.54
C LEU A 179 9.02 9.87 -2.03
N ARG A 180 8.79 10.84 -2.92
CA ARG A 180 8.90 10.66 -4.38
C ARG A 180 10.29 10.22 -4.81
N LYS A 181 11.35 10.79 -4.22
CA LYS A 181 12.73 10.38 -4.52
C LYS A 181 12.98 8.90 -4.27
N VAL A 182 12.27 8.31 -3.31
CA VAL A 182 12.34 6.88 -2.99
C VAL A 182 11.43 6.05 -3.88
N PHE A 183 10.15 6.44 -4.01
CA PHE A 183 9.15 5.59 -4.67
C PHE A 183 9.17 5.68 -6.21
N GLU A 184 9.57 6.79 -6.82
CA GLU A 184 9.55 6.91 -8.29
C GLU A 184 10.42 5.87 -9.01
N PRO A 185 11.70 5.67 -8.65
CA PRO A 185 12.52 4.62 -9.26
C PRO A 185 11.89 3.22 -9.08
N LYS A 186 11.30 2.97 -7.91
CA LYS A 186 10.67 1.69 -7.54
C LYS A 186 9.34 1.46 -8.25
N ASN A 187 8.60 2.52 -8.56
CA ASN A 187 7.43 2.46 -9.42
C ASN A 187 7.81 2.16 -10.87
N GLU A 188 8.92 2.72 -11.37
CA GLU A 188 9.41 2.37 -12.71
C GLU A 188 9.90 0.90 -12.77
N GLU A 189 10.49 0.37 -11.69
CA GLU A 189 10.77 -1.07 -11.56
C GLU A 189 9.48 -1.90 -11.64
N LEU A 190 8.40 -1.49 -10.96
CA LEU A 190 7.09 -2.14 -11.01
C LEU A 190 6.53 -2.17 -12.43
N TYR A 191 6.50 -1.03 -13.13
CA TYR A 191 5.94 -0.97 -14.47
C TYR A 191 6.71 -1.85 -15.46
N ARG A 192 8.05 -1.87 -15.37
CA ARG A 192 8.88 -2.77 -16.18
C ARG A 192 8.62 -4.23 -15.85
N LEU A 193 8.46 -4.58 -14.56
CA LEU A 193 8.15 -5.94 -14.14
C LEU A 193 6.83 -6.42 -14.74
N LEU A 194 5.77 -5.61 -14.64
CA LEU A 194 4.44 -5.96 -15.15
C LEU A 194 4.40 -6.04 -16.69
N GLU A 195 5.18 -5.21 -17.39
CA GLU A 195 5.31 -5.30 -18.85
C GLU A 195 6.08 -6.55 -19.29
N LYS A 196 7.16 -6.90 -18.57
CA LYS A 196 7.99 -8.08 -18.85
C LYS A 196 7.28 -9.39 -18.51
N ARG A 197 6.39 -9.38 -17.52
CA ARG A 197 5.64 -10.55 -17.02
C ARG A 197 4.13 -10.26 -17.04
N PRO A 198 3.50 -10.19 -18.21
CA PRO A 198 2.10 -9.81 -18.32
C PRO A 198 1.18 -10.85 -17.65
N GLY A 199 0.15 -10.36 -16.96
CA GLY A 199 -0.94 -11.19 -16.46
C GLY A 199 -1.92 -11.61 -17.56
N MET A 200 -3.05 -12.19 -17.15
CA MET A 200 -4.13 -12.57 -18.06
C MET A 200 -4.81 -11.36 -18.71
N TYR A 201 -5.55 -11.59 -19.80
CA TYR A 201 -6.14 -10.54 -20.64
C TYR A 201 -7.12 -9.60 -19.91
N MET A 202 -7.67 -10.00 -18.76
CA MET A 202 -8.55 -9.15 -17.95
C MET A 202 -7.78 -8.25 -16.97
N GLU A 203 -6.45 -8.35 -16.87
CA GLU A 203 -5.61 -7.43 -16.09
C GLU A 203 -5.55 -6.04 -16.75
N GLU A 204 -5.25 -4.99 -15.98
CA GLU A 204 -5.01 -3.66 -16.54
C GLU A 204 -3.68 -3.63 -17.31
N ARG A 205 -3.72 -3.36 -18.64
CA ARG A 205 -2.51 -3.30 -19.47
C ARG A 205 -2.52 -2.12 -20.47
N PRO A 206 -1.43 -1.33 -20.57
CA PRO A 206 -0.33 -1.28 -19.59
C PRO A 206 -0.89 -0.91 -18.20
N PHE A 207 -0.22 -1.35 -17.13
CA PHE A 207 -0.63 -0.93 -15.79
C PHE A 207 -0.57 0.60 -15.69
N PRO A 208 -1.62 1.28 -15.21
CA PRO A 208 -1.65 2.74 -15.20
C PRO A 208 -0.54 3.27 -14.31
N LYS A 209 0.18 4.29 -14.79
CA LYS A 209 1.15 4.99 -13.95
C LYS A 209 0.42 5.67 -12.80
N PHE A 210 0.96 5.53 -11.60
CA PHE A 210 0.44 6.21 -10.42
C PHE A 210 0.44 7.73 -10.61
N THR A 211 -0.69 8.34 -10.31
CA THR A 211 -0.87 9.79 -10.41
C THR A 211 -0.18 10.49 -9.24
N ARG A 212 0.49 11.60 -9.49
CA ARG A 212 1.12 12.40 -8.42
C ARG A 212 0.05 12.83 -7.40
N PRO A 213 0.22 12.54 -6.10
CA PRO A 213 -0.70 13.04 -5.09
C PRO A 213 -0.62 14.57 -5.02
N GLU A 214 -1.78 15.21 -4.85
CA GLU A 214 -1.84 16.63 -4.53
C GLU A 214 -1.21 16.89 -3.16
N CYS A 215 -0.52 18.02 -3.01
CA CYS A 215 0.13 18.43 -1.77
C CYS A 215 -0.23 19.87 -1.39
N VAL A 216 -0.01 20.21 -0.12
CA VAL A 216 -0.16 21.57 0.40
C VAL A 216 1.22 22.18 0.70
N MET A 217 1.40 23.48 0.44
CA MET A 217 2.62 24.17 0.84
C MET A 217 2.66 24.25 2.36
N ASP A 218 3.75 23.76 2.96
CA ASP A 218 3.98 23.88 4.40
C ASP A 218 4.19 25.38 4.70
N GLY A 219 3.42 25.92 5.65
CA GLY A 219 3.48 27.32 6.09
C GLY A 219 4.49 27.54 7.21
#